data_AF-A0A451AM56-F1
#
_entry.id   AF-A0A451AM56-F1
#
_cell.length_a   1.000
_cell.length_b   1.000
_cell.length_c   1.000
_cell.angle_alpha   90.00
_cell.angle_beta   90.00
_cell.angle_gamma   90.00
#
_symmetry.space_group_name_H-M   'P 1'
#
loop_
_entity.id
_entity.type
_entity.pdbx_description
1 polymer ?
#
loop_
_entity_poly.entity_id
_entity_poly.type
_entity_poly.pdbx_seq_one_letter_code
_entity_poly.pdbx_strand_id
1 'polypeptide(L)'
;MGAVAFDTLKFSQTLRGVGFDETQAGGVLTAFRTAFGEAEFPSTKDIMRLDSKIDRLGSKVESLESKVDSLDSRVESLESKVDSLDSRVESLDSKVEFLNSKMETGFKQLEDKIVLSESRAGEKIKSLESGMNEKLESLESGMNAKLESLESGMNEKFESLESGMNAKLESLESGVNEKLGALRSEMNTKMGALSFEMNAKMESMEQRITIKLGSMIMVAVIAVATLVKIF
;
A
#
# COMPACT_ATOMS: atom_id res chain seq x y z
N MET A 1 -72.90 -77.84 -26.53
CA MET A 1 -74.20 -78.09 -27.20
C MET A 1 -74.05 -79.31 -28.09
N GLY A 2 -75.00 -80.25 -28.00
CA GLY A 2 -74.96 -81.50 -28.77
C GLY A 2 -75.06 -81.23 -30.27
N ALA A 3 -74.45 -82.08 -31.09
CA ALA A 3 -74.64 -82.06 -32.52
C ALA A 3 -76.15 -82.04 -32.81
N VAL A 4 -76.63 -81.03 -33.55
CA VAL A 4 -78.00 -81.02 -34.05
C VAL A 4 -78.07 -82.14 -35.07
N ALA A 5 -78.43 -83.34 -34.63
CA ALA A 5 -78.61 -84.48 -35.51
C ALA A 5 -79.76 -84.13 -36.45
N PHE A 6 -79.46 -84.02 -37.74
CA PHE A 6 -80.48 -83.82 -38.76
C PHE A 6 -81.38 -85.07 -38.80
N ASP A 7 -82.59 -84.94 -38.29
CA ASP A 7 -83.58 -86.02 -38.23
C ASP A 7 -84.15 -86.28 -39.63
N THR A 8 -83.49 -87.17 -40.36
CA THR A 8 -83.85 -87.55 -41.73
C THR A 8 -85.24 -88.18 -41.81
N LEU A 9 -85.71 -88.82 -40.73
CA LEU A 9 -87.02 -89.46 -40.66
C LEU A 9 -88.12 -88.41 -40.53
N LYS A 10 -87.98 -87.48 -39.59
CA LYS A 10 -88.92 -86.36 -39.42
C LYS A 10 -88.96 -85.46 -40.65
N PHE A 11 -87.81 -85.21 -41.28
CA PHE A 11 -87.73 -84.47 -42.54
C PHE A 11 -88.48 -85.18 -43.69
N SER A 12 -88.23 -86.48 -43.88
CA SER A 12 -88.92 -87.28 -44.91
C SER A 12 -90.43 -87.41 -44.66
N GLN A 13 -90.85 -87.59 -43.40
CA GLN A 13 -92.27 -87.60 -43.03
C GLN A 13 -92.95 -86.27 -43.33
N THR A 14 -92.26 -85.15 -43.08
CA THR A 14 -92.78 -83.80 -43.39
C THR A 14 -93.00 -83.63 -44.89
N LEU A 15 -92.06 -84.06 -45.73
CA LEU A 15 -92.19 -84.03 -47.19
C LEU A 15 -93.36 -84.88 -47.69
N ARG A 16 -93.53 -86.10 -47.15
CA ARG A 16 -94.67 -86.96 -47.47
C ARG A 16 -96.00 -86.35 -47.04
N GLY A 17 -96.03 -85.66 -45.89
CA GLY A 17 -97.22 -84.97 -45.39
C GLY A 17 -97.69 -83.80 -46.27
N VAL A 18 -96.83 -83.28 -47.15
CA VAL A 18 -97.16 -82.21 -48.10
C VAL A 18 -97.29 -82.70 -49.55
N GLY A 19 -97.44 -84.01 -49.76
CA GLY A 19 -97.81 -84.60 -51.05
C GLY A 19 -96.66 -85.16 -51.89
N PHE A 20 -95.44 -85.26 -51.35
CA PHE A 20 -94.35 -85.97 -52.01
C PHE A 20 -94.54 -87.48 -51.83
N ASP A 21 -94.42 -88.26 -52.91
CA ASP A 21 -94.34 -89.72 -52.77
C ASP A 21 -93.00 -90.15 -52.13
N GLU A 22 -92.88 -91.43 -51.78
CA GLU A 22 -91.69 -91.95 -51.08
C GLU A 22 -90.39 -91.76 -51.89
N THR A 23 -90.48 -91.81 -53.21
CA THR A 23 -89.33 -91.62 -54.13
C THR A 23 -88.96 -90.14 -54.20
N GLN A 24 -89.94 -89.26 -54.34
CA GLN A 24 -89.74 -87.80 -54.37
C GLN A 24 -89.21 -87.29 -53.03
N ALA A 25 -89.75 -87.74 -51.90
CA ALA A 25 -89.28 -87.38 -50.57
C ALA A 25 -87.84 -87.89 -50.32
N GLY A 26 -87.51 -89.09 -50.80
CA GLY A 26 -86.14 -89.62 -50.78
C GLY A 26 -85.17 -88.83 -51.65
N GLY A 27 -85.61 -88.38 -52.84
CA GLY A 27 -84.84 -87.53 -53.75
C GLY A 27 -84.53 -86.16 -53.16
N VAL A 28 -85.53 -85.47 -52.59
CA VAL A 28 -85.34 -84.17 -51.92
C VAL A 28 -84.48 -84.31 -50.67
N LEU A 29 -84.68 -85.36 -49.86
CA LEU A 29 -83.80 -85.66 -48.72
C LEU A 29 -82.36 -85.86 -49.16
N THR A 30 -82.14 -86.55 -50.28
CA THR A 30 -80.79 -86.79 -50.82
C THR A 30 -80.19 -85.48 -51.35
N ALA A 31 -80.92 -84.71 -52.14
CA ALA A 31 -80.46 -83.40 -52.64
C ALA A 31 -80.16 -82.42 -51.50
N PHE A 32 -81.02 -82.36 -50.48
CA PHE A 32 -80.81 -81.55 -49.28
C PHE A 32 -79.60 -82.04 -48.49
N ARG A 33 -79.44 -83.35 -48.29
CA ARG A 33 -78.27 -83.93 -47.61
C ARG A 33 -76.97 -83.65 -48.36
N THR A 34 -76.98 -83.72 -49.69
CA THR A 34 -75.83 -83.37 -50.52
C THR A 34 -75.52 -81.88 -50.42
N ALA A 35 -76.51 -81.00 -50.63
CA ALA A 35 -76.32 -79.55 -50.52
C ALA A 35 -75.87 -79.11 -49.11
N PHE A 36 -76.39 -79.74 -48.06
CA PHE A 36 -76.01 -79.47 -46.67
C PHE A 36 -74.64 -80.09 -46.31
N GLY A 37 -74.26 -81.19 -46.95
CA GLY A 37 -72.93 -81.82 -46.82
C GLY A 37 -71.84 -81.09 -47.60
N GLU A 38 -72.19 -80.40 -48.69
CA GLU A 38 -71.30 -79.53 -49.47
C GLU A 38 -71.14 -78.14 -48.85
N ALA A 39 -72.05 -77.73 -47.95
CA ALA A 39 -71.94 -76.48 -47.24
C ALA A 39 -70.85 -76.57 -46.14
N GLU A 40 -69.75 -75.84 -46.31
CA GLU A 40 -68.72 -75.68 -45.29
C GLU A 40 -69.22 -74.75 -44.17
N PHE A 41 -69.91 -75.32 -43.18
CA PHE A 41 -70.23 -74.61 -41.95
C PHE A 41 -69.09 -74.72 -40.94
N PRO A 42 -68.72 -73.62 -40.24
CA PRO A 42 -67.81 -73.69 -39.11
C PRO A 42 -68.30 -74.74 -38.11
N SER A 43 -67.42 -75.65 -37.70
CA SER A 43 -67.77 -76.65 -36.71
C SER A 43 -67.92 -76.00 -35.33
N THR A 44 -68.65 -76.65 -34.43
CA THR A 44 -68.72 -76.23 -33.02
C THR A 44 -67.32 -76.13 -32.39
N LYS A 45 -66.36 -76.96 -32.81
CA LYS A 45 -64.97 -76.89 -32.34
C LYS A 45 -64.26 -75.61 -32.80
N ASP A 46 -64.53 -75.15 -34.02
CA ASP A 46 -63.96 -73.90 -34.54
C ASP A 46 -64.52 -72.69 -33.80
N ILE A 47 -65.82 -72.71 -33.50
CA ILE A 47 -66.48 -71.69 -32.67
C ILE A 47 -65.84 -71.67 -31.28
N MET A 48 -65.70 -72.82 -30.60
CA MET A 48 -65.07 -72.86 -29.27
C MET A 48 -63.60 -72.40 -29.28
N ARG A 49 -62.86 -72.69 -30.36
CA ARG A 49 -61.48 -72.20 -30.53
C ARG A 49 -61.42 -70.68 -30.70
N LEU A 50 -62.35 -70.10 -31.45
CA LEU A 50 -62.46 -68.65 -31.58
C LEU A 50 -62.83 -68.01 -30.26
N ASP A 51 -63.79 -68.58 -29.52
CA ASP A 51 -64.21 -68.14 -28.20
C ASP A 51 -63.03 -68.06 -27.22
N SER A 52 -62.24 -69.14 -27.12
CA SER A 52 -61.01 -69.14 -26.31
C SER A 52 -59.95 -68.13 -26.76
N LYS A 53 -59.87 -67.80 -28.07
CA LYS A 53 -58.97 -66.74 -28.55
C LYS A 53 -59.51 -65.36 -28.19
N ILE A 54 -60.83 -65.17 -28.26
CA ILE A 54 -61.52 -63.94 -27.87
C ILE A 54 -61.28 -63.68 -26.38
N ASP A 55 -61.44 -64.68 -25.52
CA ASP A 55 -61.16 -64.55 -24.08
C ASP A 55 -59.71 -64.12 -23.81
N ARG A 56 -58.75 -64.76 -24.48
CA ARG A 56 -57.32 -64.42 -24.36
C ARG A 56 -57.02 -63.02 -24.85
N LEU A 57 -57.69 -62.56 -25.91
CA LEU A 57 -57.56 -61.19 -26.39
C LEU A 57 -58.18 -60.21 -25.38
N GLY A 58 -59.33 -60.54 -24.79
CA GLY A 58 -59.97 -59.77 -23.72
C GLY A 58 -59.01 -59.52 -22.56
N SER A 59 -58.41 -60.57 -21.99
CA SER A 59 -57.44 -60.41 -20.90
C SER A 59 -56.18 -59.62 -21.28
N LYS A 60 -55.75 -59.71 -22.55
CA LYS A 60 -54.64 -58.87 -23.05
C LYS A 60 -55.03 -57.40 -23.15
N VAL A 61 -56.26 -57.12 -23.58
CA VAL A 61 -56.81 -55.75 -23.65
C VAL A 61 -56.90 -55.16 -22.25
N GLU A 62 -57.48 -55.86 -21.28
CA GLU A 62 -57.53 -55.42 -19.87
C GLU A 62 -56.12 -55.14 -19.29
N SER A 63 -55.15 -56.00 -19.60
CA SER A 63 -53.76 -55.79 -19.17
C SER A 63 -53.11 -54.57 -19.85
N LEU A 64 -53.45 -54.27 -21.10
CA LEU A 64 -52.94 -53.08 -21.77
C LEU A 64 -53.59 -51.80 -21.22
N GLU A 65 -54.90 -51.82 -20.96
CA GLU A 65 -55.63 -50.72 -20.32
C GLU A 65 -54.98 -50.33 -18.99
N SER A 66 -54.72 -51.30 -18.10
CA SER A 66 -54.05 -51.01 -16.82
C SER A 66 -52.63 -50.43 -16.96
N LYS A 67 -51.89 -50.80 -18.02
CA LYS A 67 -50.56 -50.23 -18.30
C LYS A 67 -50.67 -48.80 -18.84
N VAL A 68 -51.71 -48.52 -19.64
CA VAL A 68 -52.00 -47.17 -20.13
C VAL A 68 -52.33 -46.27 -18.94
N ASP A 69 -53.22 -46.68 -18.04
CA ASP A 69 -53.56 -45.90 -16.84
C ASP A 69 -52.33 -45.59 -15.97
N SER A 70 -51.42 -46.57 -15.82
CA SER A 70 -50.17 -46.38 -15.09
C SER A 70 -49.20 -45.43 -15.79
N LEU A 71 -49.15 -45.45 -17.13
CA LEU A 71 -48.35 -44.51 -17.91
C LEU A 71 -48.91 -43.10 -17.82
N ASP A 72 -50.23 -42.92 -17.90
CA ASP A 72 -50.90 -41.63 -17.76
C ASP A 72 -50.56 -40.99 -16.41
N SER A 73 -50.68 -41.75 -15.31
CA SER A 73 -50.30 -41.28 -13.98
C SER A 73 -48.82 -40.87 -13.87
N ARG A 74 -47.93 -41.57 -14.58
CA ARG A 74 -46.49 -41.24 -14.62
C ARG A 74 -46.22 -39.99 -15.44
N VAL A 75 -46.97 -39.77 -16.53
CA VAL A 75 -46.89 -38.58 -17.37
C VAL A 75 -47.31 -37.36 -16.57
N GLU A 76 -48.46 -37.40 -15.88
CA GLU A 76 -48.91 -36.32 -14.99
C GLU A 76 -47.87 -35.98 -13.89
N SER A 77 -47.25 -37.01 -13.30
CA SER A 77 -46.18 -36.79 -12.31
C SER A 77 -44.90 -36.17 -12.91
N LEU A 78 -44.61 -36.43 -14.18
CA LEU A 78 -43.46 -35.82 -14.84
C LEU A 78 -43.76 -34.38 -15.24
N GLU A 79 -44.95 -34.09 -15.73
CA GLU A 79 -45.42 -32.73 -16.06
C GLU A 79 -45.28 -31.82 -14.84
N SER A 80 -45.79 -32.22 -13.68
CA SER A 80 -45.65 -31.44 -12.44
C SER A 80 -44.20 -31.23 -11.98
N LYS A 81 -43.30 -32.19 -12.24
CA LYS A 81 -41.87 -32.02 -11.94
C LYS A 81 -41.20 -31.05 -12.91
N VAL A 82 -41.59 -31.06 -14.18
CA VAL A 82 -41.11 -30.11 -15.19
C VAL A 82 -41.54 -28.70 -14.80
N ASP A 83 -42.81 -28.49 -14.45
CA ASP A 83 -43.32 -27.18 -14.00
C ASP A 83 -42.54 -26.65 -12.77
N SER A 84 -42.24 -27.54 -11.81
CA SER A 84 -41.45 -27.19 -10.63
C SER A 84 -40.00 -26.85 -10.97
N LEU A 85 -39.39 -27.52 -11.95
CA LEU A 85 -38.03 -27.23 -12.40
C LEU A 85 -37.99 -25.90 -13.16
N ASP A 86 -38.96 -25.62 -14.02
CA ASP A 86 -39.07 -24.34 -14.73
C ASP A 86 -39.14 -23.17 -13.75
N SER A 87 -40.00 -23.27 -12.73
CA SER A 87 -40.09 -22.26 -11.66
C SER A 87 -38.77 -22.06 -10.90
N ARG A 88 -38.01 -23.14 -10.69
CA ARG A 88 -36.69 -23.08 -10.04
C ARG A 88 -35.64 -22.42 -10.93
N VAL A 89 -35.68 -22.68 -12.23
CA VAL A 89 -34.79 -22.07 -13.22
C VAL A 89 -35.05 -20.56 -13.29
N GLU A 90 -36.31 -20.13 -13.40
CA GLU A 90 -36.67 -18.71 -13.39
C GLU A 90 -36.18 -17.98 -12.12
N SER A 91 -36.29 -18.64 -10.97
CA SER A 91 -35.80 -18.09 -9.70
C SER A 91 -34.27 -17.98 -9.66
N LEU A 92 -33.55 -18.95 -10.24
CA LEU A 92 -32.09 -18.91 -10.33
C LEU A 92 -31.62 -17.83 -11.30
N ASP A 93 -32.26 -17.68 -12.45
CA ASP A 93 -31.95 -16.62 -13.42
C ASP A 93 -32.08 -15.24 -12.77
N SER A 94 -33.18 -15.01 -12.04
CA SER A 94 -33.39 -13.76 -11.29
C SER A 94 -32.28 -13.50 -10.25
N LYS A 95 -31.82 -14.55 -9.55
CA LYS A 95 -30.73 -14.43 -8.57
C LYS A 95 -29.39 -14.12 -9.25
N VAL A 96 -29.13 -14.71 -10.41
CA VAL A 96 -27.93 -14.47 -11.20
C VAL A 96 -27.90 -13.02 -11.69
N GLU A 97 -29.02 -12.51 -12.24
CA GLU A 97 -29.14 -11.11 -12.65
C GLU A 97 -28.92 -10.12 -11.49
N PHE A 98 -29.48 -10.43 -10.32
CA PHE A 98 -29.28 -9.63 -9.11
C PHE A 98 -27.82 -9.61 -8.67
N LEU A 99 -27.15 -10.77 -8.65
CA LEU A 99 -25.74 -10.87 -8.28
C LEU A 99 -24.84 -10.14 -9.27
N ASN A 100 -25.10 -10.26 -10.58
CA ASN A 100 -24.38 -9.53 -11.61
C ASN A 100 -24.52 -8.01 -11.41
N SER A 101 -25.73 -7.52 -11.17
CA SER A 101 -25.99 -6.09 -10.93
C SER A 101 -25.25 -5.57 -9.67
N LYS A 102 -25.25 -6.38 -8.60
CA LYS A 102 -24.53 -6.05 -7.36
C LYS A 102 -23.02 -6.06 -7.57
N MET A 103 -22.51 -7.02 -8.35
CA MET A 103 -21.09 -7.14 -8.67
C MET A 103 -20.61 -5.94 -9.50
N GLU A 104 -21.35 -5.57 -10.54
CA GLU A 104 -21.07 -4.40 -11.38
C GLU A 104 -21.02 -3.12 -10.55
N THR A 105 -22.03 -2.90 -9.71
CA THR A 105 -22.07 -1.75 -8.79
C THR A 105 -20.90 -1.77 -7.81
N GLY A 106 -20.56 -2.95 -7.27
CA GLY A 106 -19.45 -3.12 -6.34
C GLY A 106 -18.09 -2.81 -6.98
N PHE A 107 -17.86 -3.27 -8.22
CA PHE A 107 -16.64 -2.97 -8.96
C PHE A 107 -16.51 -1.48 -9.27
N LYS A 108 -17.58 -0.83 -9.72
CA LYS A 108 -17.58 0.62 -9.97
C LYS A 108 -17.25 1.42 -8.71
N GLN A 109 -17.84 1.06 -7.56
CA GLN A 109 -17.53 1.70 -6.29
C GLN A 109 -16.07 1.51 -5.84
N LEU A 110 -15.47 0.35 -6.13
CA LEU A 110 -14.06 0.11 -5.85
C LEU A 110 -13.15 0.93 -6.76
N GLU A 111 -13.47 1.00 -8.05
CA GLU A 111 -12.75 1.83 -9.02
C GLU A 111 -12.77 3.31 -8.60
N ASP A 112 -13.95 3.86 -8.27
CA ASP A 112 -14.10 5.23 -7.78
C ASP A 112 -13.25 5.48 -6.51
N LYS A 113 -13.23 4.53 -5.58
CA LYS A 113 -12.42 4.63 -4.35
C LYS A 113 -10.92 4.60 -4.63
N ILE A 114 -10.47 3.78 -5.58
CA ILE A 114 -9.07 3.70 -5.99
C ILE A 114 -8.64 5.05 -6.57
N VAL A 115 -9.38 5.58 -7.55
CA VAL A 115 -9.09 6.88 -8.18
C VAL A 115 -9.05 8.01 -7.15
N LEU A 116 -10.02 8.06 -6.23
CA LEU A 116 -10.03 9.04 -5.15
C LEU A 116 -8.82 8.90 -4.21
N SER A 117 -8.40 7.68 -3.91
CA SER A 117 -7.25 7.42 -3.04
C SER A 117 -5.93 7.83 -3.70
N GLU A 118 -5.78 7.57 -5.00
CA GLU A 118 -4.61 7.97 -5.79
C GLU A 118 -4.51 9.50 -5.90
N SER A 119 -5.63 10.16 -6.18
CA SER A 119 -5.70 11.63 -6.21
C SER A 119 -5.28 12.25 -4.87
N ARG A 120 -5.83 11.76 -3.74
CA ARG A 120 -5.46 12.23 -2.40
C ARG A 120 -4.00 11.96 -2.05
N ALA A 121 -3.46 10.81 -2.45
CA ALA A 121 -2.05 10.50 -2.26
C ALA A 121 -1.17 11.48 -3.05
N GLY A 122 -1.51 11.75 -4.30
CA GLY A 122 -0.82 12.74 -5.14
C GLY A 122 -0.84 14.15 -4.55
N GLU A 123 -1.98 14.61 -4.02
CA GLU A 123 -2.08 15.90 -3.35
C GLU A 123 -1.22 15.99 -2.08
N LYS A 124 -1.24 14.94 -1.25
CA LYS A 124 -0.40 14.87 -0.04
C LYS A 124 1.08 14.92 -0.38
N ILE A 125 1.52 14.21 -1.42
CA ILE A 125 2.91 14.23 -1.87
C ILE A 125 3.31 15.65 -2.29
N LYS A 126 2.52 16.31 -3.14
CA LYS A 126 2.80 17.71 -3.56
C LYS A 126 2.87 18.67 -2.38
N SER A 127 1.97 18.53 -1.40
CA SER A 127 2.00 19.37 -0.20
C SER A 127 3.25 19.12 0.66
N LEU A 128 3.66 17.86 0.81
CA LEU A 128 4.91 17.52 1.51
C LEU A 128 6.14 18.07 0.79
N GLU A 129 6.21 17.94 -0.54
CA GLU A 129 7.30 18.49 -1.35
C GLU A 129 7.40 20.02 -1.20
N SER A 130 6.29 20.74 -1.30
CA SER A 130 6.26 22.20 -1.08
C SER A 130 6.73 22.57 0.32
N GLY A 131 6.19 21.91 1.35
CA GLY A 131 6.54 22.20 2.74
C GLY A 131 7.99 21.85 3.09
N MET A 132 8.58 20.84 2.43
CA MET A 132 10.00 20.53 2.59
C MET A 132 10.89 21.55 1.90
N ASN A 133 10.53 22.01 0.70
CA ASN A 133 11.27 23.05 -0.02
C ASN A 133 11.28 24.36 0.78
N GLU A 134 10.12 24.81 1.27
CA GLU A 134 10.02 26.02 2.10
C GLU A 134 10.88 25.93 3.37
N LYS A 135 10.91 24.77 4.04
CA LYS A 135 11.77 24.55 5.20
C LYS A 135 13.26 24.58 4.85
N LEU A 136 13.63 24.03 3.70
CA LEU A 136 15.02 24.03 3.23
C LEU A 136 15.48 25.45 2.92
N GLU A 137 14.66 26.23 2.20
CA GLU A 137 14.92 27.65 1.93
C GLU A 137 15.05 28.47 3.22
N SER A 138 14.15 28.24 4.19
CA SER A 138 14.22 28.91 5.50
C SER A 138 15.48 28.55 6.28
N LEU A 139 15.90 27.28 6.26
CA LEU A 139 17.14 26.82 6.89
C LEU A 139 18.36 27.45 6.24
N GLU A 140 18.43 27.47 4.90
CA GLU A 140 19.52 28.06 4.14
C GLU A 140 19.66 29.56 4.45
N SER A 141 18.56 30.31 4.37
CA SER A 141 18.53 31.74 4.72
C SER A 141 18.95 31.97 6.17
N GLY A 142 18.46 31.17 7.11
CA GLY A 142 18.81 31.28 8.52
C GLY A 142 20.28 30.97 8.82
N MET A 143 20.88 30.00 8.10
CA MET A 143 22.31 29.71 8.21
C MET A 143 23.17 30.83 7.64
N ASN A 144 22.80 31.37 6.48
CA ASN A 144 23.51 32.50 5.87
C ASN A 144 23.52 33.72 6.79
N ALA A 145 22.35 34.09 7.35
CA ALA A 145 22.26 35.22 8.28
C ALA A 145 23.12 35.01 9.55
N LYS A 146 23.20 33.78 10.07
CA LYS A 146 24.07 33.46 11.20
C LYS A 146 25.55 33.55 10.85
N LEU A 147 25.95 33.12 9.65
CA LEU A 147 27.32 33.23 9.17
C LEU A 147 27.72 34.71 9.02
N GLU A 148 26.86 35.53 8.40
CA GLU A 148 27.07 36.98 8.27
C GLU A 148 27.22 37.65 9.65
N SER A 149 26.35 37.31 10.60
CA SER A 149 26.42 37.85 11.97
C SER A 149 27.71 37.43 12.69
N LEU A 150 28.17 36.19 12.50
CA LEU A 150 29.43 35.71 13.07
C LEU A 150 30.63 36.44 12.46
N GLU A 151 30.65 36.61 11.14
CA GLU A 151 31.72 37.32 10.42
C GLU A 151 31.81 38.78 10.88
N SER A 152 30.67 39.50 10.94
CA SER A 152 30.62 40.87 11.43
C SER A 152 31.10 40.97 12.88
N GLY A 153 30.61 40.09 13.76
CA GLY A 153 31.00 40.11 15.17
C GLY A 153 32.47 39.76 15.40
N MET A 154 33.08 38.94 14.54
CA MET A 154 34.52 38.67 14.58
C MET A 154 35.33 39.88 14.11
N ASN A 155 34.90 40.55 13.03
CA ASN A 155 35.56 41.76 12.54
C ASN A 155 35.54 42.88 13.59
N GLU A 156 34.39 43.14 14.22
CA GLU A 156 34.29 44.15 15.30
C GLU A 156 35.23 43.84 16.47
N LYS A 157 35.32 42.57 16.89
CA LYS A 157 36.26 42.16 17.95
C LYS A 157 37.72 42.34 17.53
N PHE A 158 38.05 42.07 16.27
CA PHE A 158 39.39 42.26 15.75
C PHE A 158 39.77 43.75 15.73
N GLU A 159 38.88 44.61 15.24
CA GLU A 159 39.07 46.07 15.24
C GLU A 159 39.23 46.61 16.67
N SER A 160 38.41 46.13 17.61
CA SER A 160 38.52 46.51 19.03
C SER A 160 39.85 46.08 19.65
N LEU A 161 40.32 44.87 19.33
CA LEU A 161 41.63 44.37 19.79
C LEU A 161 42.77 45.19 19.21
N GLU A 162 42.75 45.50 17.91
CA GLU A 162 43.76 46.32 17.24
C GLU A 162 43.84 47.71 17.85
N SER A 163 42.69 48.39 18.01
CA SER A 163 42.62 49.70 18.67
C SER A 163 43.15 49.66 20.11
N GLY A 164 42.76 48.65 20.89
CA GLY A 164 43.22 48.47 22.26
C GLY A 164 44.73 48.19 22.37
N MET A 165 45.30 47.45 21.43
CA MET A 165 46.74 47.20 21.35
C MET A 165 47.51 48.48 20.98
N ASN A 166 47.01 49.25 20.01
CA ASN A 166 47.61 50.52 19.62
C ASN A 166 47.62 51.53 20.78
N ALA A 167 46.51 51.67 21.51
CA ALA A 167 46.44 52.53 22.69
C ALA A 167 47.43 52.11 23.80
N LYS A 168 47.62 50.80 24.02
CA LYS A 168 48.62 50.29 24.97
C LYS A 168 50.05 50.58 24.52
N LEU A 169 50.34 50.47 23.22
CA LEU A 169 51.65 50.80 22.65
C LEU A 169 51.96 52.30 22.82
N GLU A 170 51.00 53.17 22.50
CA GLU A 170 51.15 54.63 22.70
C GLU A 170 51.38 54.99 24.17
N SER A 171 50.62 54.37 25.08
CA SER A 171 50.81 54.57 26.53
C SER A 171 52.18 54.09 27.01
N LEU A 172 52.66 52.96 26.49
CA LEU A 172 53.98 52.43 26.82
C LEU A 172 55.10 53.36 26.30
N GLU A 173 54.99 53.82 25.05
CA GLU A 173 55.95 54.74 24.44
C GLU A 173 56.03 56.06 25.21
N SER A 174 54.89 56.65 25.56
CA SER A 174 54.83 57.86 26.39
C SER A 174 55.48 57.64 27.77
N GLY A 175 55.12 56.56 28.46
CA GLY A 175 55.68 56.24 29.78
C GLY A 175 57.19 55.98 29.75
N VAL A 176 57.70 55.37 28.68
CA VAL A 176 59.15 55.18 28.48
C VAL A 176 59.83 56.53 28.24
N ASN A 177 59.25 57.39 27.40
CA ASN A 177 59.78 58.73 27.12
C ASN A 177 59.83 59.62 28.37
N GLU A 178 58.79 59.59 29.21
CA GLU A 178 58.76 60.30 30.49
C GLU A 178 59.86 59.82 31.43
N LYS A 179 60.01 58.49 31.61
CA LYS A 179 61.06 57.91 32.46
C LYS A 179 62.46 58.23 31.97
N LEU A 180 62.70 58.18 30.65
CA LEU A 180 63.98 58.59 30.06
C LEU A 180 64.25 60.08 30.28
N GLY A 181 63.23 60.92 30.15
CA GLY A 181 63.31 62.36 30.44
C GLY A 181 63.68 62.63 31.91
N ALA A 182 63.00 61.97 32.84
CA ALA A 182 63.28 62.06 34.27
C ALA A 182 64.71 61.61 34.61
N LEU A 183 65.15 60.46 34.06
CA LEU A 183 66.51 59.94 34.24
C LEU A 183 67.56 60.91 33.72
N ARG A 184 67.34 61.52 32.54
CA ARG A 184 68.26 62.49 31.95
C ARG A 184 68.38 63.75 32.83
N SER A 185 67.27 64.22 33.39
CA SER A 185 67.25 65.36 34.31
C SER A 185 68.00 65.06 35.61
N GLU A 186 67.76 63.89 36.20
CA GLU A 186 68.47 63.44 37.41
C GLU A 186 69.97 63.32 37.16
N MET A 187 70.36 62.74 36.02
CA MET A 187 71.77 62.60 35.62
C MET A 187 72.45 63.97 35.45
N ASN A 188 71.81 64.92 34.78
CA ASN A 188 72.32 66.28 34.65
C ASN A 188 72.51 66.95 36.02
N THR A 189 71.55 66.75 36.93
CA THR A 189 71.61 67.30 38.30
C THR A 189 72.79 66.72 39.07
N LYS A 190 72.94 65.38 39.07
CA LYS A 190 74.06 64.69 39.73
C LYS A 190 75.41 65.07 39.13
N MET A 191 75.50 65.21 37.81
CA MET A 191 76.73 65.62 37.12
C MET A 191 77.11 67.07 37.44
N GLY A 192 76.12 67.96 37.56
CA GLY A 192 76.31 69.33 38.04
C GLY A 192 76.82 69.36 39.49
N ALA A 193 76.22 68.59 40.38
CA ALA A 193 76.66 68.47 41.77
C ALA A 193 78.10 67.92 41.88
N LEU A 194 78.43 66.89 41.09
CA LEU A 194 79.78 66.32 41.03
C LEU A 194 80.80 67.35 40.55
N SER A 195 80.46 68.13 39.52
CA SER A 195 81.33 69.19 38.99
C SER A 195 81.61 70.26 40.04
N PHE A 196 80.59 70.68 40.79
CA PHE A 196 80.75 71.63 41.90
C PHE A 196 81.63 71.08 43.02
N GLU A 197 81.40 69.83 43.46
CA GLU A 197 82.21 69.19 44.50
C GLU A 197 83.67 69.02 44.06
N MET A 198 83.90 68.64 42.81
CA MET A 198 85.24 68.51 42.25
C MET A 198 85.97 69.85 42.19
N ASN A 199 85.29 70.91 41.75
CA ASN A 199 85.84 72.27 41.76
C ASN A 199 86.18 72.72 43.18
N ALA A 200 85.29 72.51 44.15
CA ALA A 200 85.55 72.86 45.55
C ALA A 200 86.74 72.08 46.15
N LYS A 201 86.88 70.78 45.84
CA LYS A 201 88.06 69.99 46.24
C LYS A 201 89.33 70.50 45.55
N MET A 202 89.26 70.89 44.28
CA MET A 202 90.37 71.48 43.54
C MET A 202 90.83 72.78 44.18
N GLU A 203 89.91 73.69 44.48
CA GLU A 203 90.20 74.95 45.19
C GLU A 203 90.83 74.68 46.57
N SER A 204 90.27 73.75 47.35
CA SER A 204 90.86 73.34 48.62
C SER A 204 92.27 72.75 48.45
N MET A 205 92.53 71.98 47.38
CA MET A 205 93.85 71.45 47.07
C MET A 205 94.83 72.57 46.70
N GLU A 206 94.42 73.51 45.83
CA GLU A 206 95.22 74.66 45.42
C GLU A 206 95.57 75.56 46.60
N GLN A 207 94.60 75.83 47.49
CA GLN A 207 94.84 76.57 48.73
C GLN A 207 95.85 75.85 49.63
N ARG A 208 95.70 74.53 49.84
CA ARG A 208 96.64 73.73 50.63
C ARG A 208 98.05 73.73 50.01
N ILE A 209 98.16 73.60 48.69
CA ILE A 209 99.42 73.66 47.95
C ILE A 209 100.07 75.03 48.15
N THR A 210 99.30 76.10 47.98
CA THR A 210 99.76 77.49 48.15
C THR A 210 100.26 77.75 49.57
N ILE A 211 99.50 77.34 50.59
CA ILE A 211 99.89 77.47 52.00
C ILE A 211 101.17 76.67 52.27
N LYS A 212 101.26 75.43 51.79
CA LYS A 212 102.42 74.56 52.02
C LYS A 212 103.67 75.13 51.35
N LEU A 213 103.60 75.54 50.08
CA LEU A 213 104.67 76.25 49.36
C LEU A 213 105.06 77.54 50.07
N GLY A 214 104.10 78.37 50.45
CA GLY A 214 104.33 79.62 51.17
C GLY A 214 105.07 79.38 52.49
N SER A 215 104.63 78.41 53.31
CA SER A 215 105.33 78.04 54.54
C SER A 215 106.75 77.51 54.28
N MET A 216 106.94 76.74 53.20
CA MET A 216 108.24 76.20 52.81
C MET A 216 109.22 77.30 52.34
N ILE A 217 108.73 78.29 51.58
CA ILE A 217 109.48 79.49 51.20
C ILE A 217 109.84 80.30 52.44
N MET A 218 108.90 80.50 53.36
CA MET A 218 109.13 81.25 54.60
C MET A 218 110.23 80.59 55.45
N VAL A 219 110.17 79.27 55.62
CA VAL A 219 111.23 78.47 56.27
C VAL A 219 112.55 78.58 55.51
N ALA A 220 112.55 78.48 54.18
CA ALA A 220 113.76 78.61 53.37
C ALA A 220 114.39 80.01 53.49
N VAL A 221 113.59 81.08 53.47
CA VAL A 221 114.04 82.46 53.65
C VAL A 221 114.58 82.69 55.06
N ILE A 222 113.91 82.19 56.10
CA ILE A 222 114.43 82.23 57.47
C ILE A 222 115.77 81.49 57.55
N ALA A 223 115.87 80.28 57.00
CA ALA A 223 117.09 79.48 57.00
C ALA A 223 118.25 80.21 56.29
N VAL A 224 118.00 80.82 55.12
CA VAL A 224 118.98 81.65 54.40
C VAL A 224 119.37 82.89 55.21
N ALA A 225 118.41 83.60 55.80
CA ALA A 225 118.68 84.79 56.62
C ALA A 225 119.49 84.44 57.89
N THR A 226 119.24 83.29 58.52
CA THR A 226 120.06 82.79 59.63
C THR A 226 121.45 82.38 59.17
N LEU A 227 121.61 81.75 57.99
CA LEU A 227 122.92 81.44 57.40
C LEU A 227 123.72 82.72 57.12
N VAL A 228 123.10 83.76 56.55
CA VAL A 228 123.76 85.05 56.24
C VAL A 228 124.19 85.78 57.51
N LYS A 229 123.48 85.65 58.64
CA LYS A 229 123.89 86.25 59.94
C LYS A 229 125.03 85.50 60.63
N ILE A 230 125.39 84.30 60.18
CA ILE A 230 126.45 83.45 60.76
C ILE A 230 127.77 83.55 59.95
N PHE A 231 127.78 84.27 58.83
CA PHE A 231 128.99 84.66 58.07
C PHE A 231 129.27 86.15 58.22
#